data_AF-A0A9W8MZD0-F1
#
_entry.id   AF-A0A9W8MZD0-F1
#
_cell.length_a   1.000
_cell.length_b   1.000
_cell.length_c   1.000
_cell.angle_alpha   90.00
_cell.angle_beta   90.00
_cell.angle_gamma   90.00
#
_symmetry.space_group_name_H-M   'P 1'
#
loop_
_entity.id
_entity.type
_entity.pdbx_description
1 polymer ?
#
loop_
_entity_poly.entity_id
_entity_poly.type
_entity_poly.pdbx_seq_one_letter_code
_entity_poly.pdbx_strand_id
1 'polypeptide(L)'
;MFNKLATFLTLACTLSAVLPAPIQRREVPQEHSHEQFLTAVRTSLNLNNPDGIVDPVFALLGNAAAQQGLGRIADPDCLQLATADRAFTNAKAAGDVAGQVAALIYRALERNTGAVGQASVACTSIQAVNPEIAALQQHQVIFSRVLLET
;
A
#
# COMPACT_ATOMS: atom_id res chain seq x y z
N MET A 1 36.56 37.07 45.51
CA MET A 1 36.58 35.75 44.82
C MET A 1 35.22 35.31 44.26
N PHE A 2 34.09 35.94 44.60
CA PHE A 2 32.77 35.56 44.11
C PHE A 2 32.46 35.93 42.64
N ASN A 3 33.10 36.98 42.11
CA ASN A 3 32.75 37.50 40.77
C ASN A 3 33.25 36.63 39.60
N LYS A 4 34.30 35.82 39.83
CA LYS A 4 34.85 34.89 38.81
C LYS A 4 34.01 33.62 38.67
N LEU A 5 33.33 33.19 39.74
CA LEU A 5 32.50 31.99 39.71
C LEU A 5 31.23 32.19 38.88
N ALA A 6 30.62 33.39 38.97
CA ALA A 6 29.42 33.74 38.23
C ALA A 6 29.65 33.86 36.72
N THR A 7 30.85 34.29 36.29
CA THR A 7 31.21 34.42 34.87
C THR A 7 31.50 33.07 34.20
N PHE A 8 32.02 32.09 34.95
CA PHE A 8 32.22 30.74 34.41
C PHE A 8 30.91 29.98 34.24
N LEU A 9 29.93 30.22 35.11
CA LEU A 9 28.64 29.52 35.06
C LEU A 9 27.75 30.00 33.89
N THR A 10 27.82 31.28 33.51
CA THR A 10 27.06 31.81 32.37
C THR A 10 27.64 31.40 31.02
N LEU A 11 28.96 31.28 30.90
CA LEU A 11 29.60 30.79 29.67
C LEU A 11 29.34 29.29 29.42
N ALA A 12 29.22 28.48 30.48
CA ALA A 12 28.89 27.06 30.35
C ALA A 12 27.44 26.80 29.86
N CYS A 13 26.52 27.74 30.11
CA CYS A 13 25.12 27.57 29.74
C CYS A 13 24.85 27.88 28.25
N THR A 14 25.64 28.76 27.63
CA THR A 14 25.41 29.15 26.22
C THR A 14 26.00 28.17 25.19
N LEU A 15 26.96 27.32 25.57
CA LEU A 15 27.49 26.28 24.68
C LEU A 15 26.62 25.02 24.60
N SER A 16 25.68 24.82 25.52
CA SER A 16 24.84 23.62 25.56
C SER A 16 23.61 23.68 24.62
N ALA A 17 23.37 24.82 23.96
CA ALA A 17 22.15 25.07 23.20
C ALA A 17 22.28 24.88 21.67
N VAL A 18 23.44 24.45 21.16
CA VAL A 18 23.68 24.31 19.70
C VAL A 18 24.18 22.91 19.33
N LEU A 19 23.62 21.88 19.96
CA LEU A 19 23.75 20.53 19.42
C LEU A 19 22.71 20.39 18.31
N PRO A 20 23.11 20.22 17.02
CA PRO A 20 22.16 19.85 16.00
C PRO A 20 21.55 18.52 16.41
N ALA A 21 20.22 18.51 16.59
CA ALA A 21 19.50 17.25 16.72
C ALA A 21 19.94 16.35 15.55
N PRO A 22 20.28 15.06 15.80
CA PRO A 22 20.69 14.19 14.73
C PRO A 22 19.57 14.18 13.68
N ILE A 23 19.90 14.59 12.45
CA ILE A 23 19.00 14.35 11.31
C ILE A 23 18.92 12.83 11.21
N GLN A 24 17.85 12.26 11.75
CA GLN A 24 17.51 10.88 11.47
C GLN A 24 17.42 10.79 9.95
N ARG A 25 18.17 9.86 9.34
CA ARG A 25 17.99 9.56 7.91
C ARG A 25 16.49 9.43 7.68
N ARG A 26 15.98 10.07 6.61
CA ARG A 26 14.67 9.69 6.11
C ARG A 26 14.74 8.19 5.84
N GLU A 27 13.99 7.40 6.61
CA GLU A 27 13.65 6.06 6.23
C GLU A 27 12.88 6.18 4.94
N VAL A 28 13.55 5.86 3.84
CA VAL A 28 12.87 5.44 2.63
C VAL A 28 13.10 3.93 2.62
N PRO A 29 12.09 3.08 2.39
CA PRO A 29 10.71 3.40 2.03
C PRO A 29 9.65 2.84 2.99
N GLN A 30 8.45 3.38 2.88
CA GLN A 30 7.30 3.06 3.72
C GLN A 30 6.72 1.67 3.35
N GLU A 31 7.40 0.60 3.75
CA GLU A 31 7.09 -0.79 3.37
C GLU A 31 5.64 -1.21 3.71
N HIS A 32 5.00 -0.54 4.67
CA HIS A 32 3.60 -0.78 5.05
C HIS A 32 2.66 0.41 4.78
N SER A 33 3.08 1.42 4.00
CA SER A 33 2.22 2.58 3.69
C SER A 33 0.85 2.20 3.11
N HIS A 34 0.79 1.10 2.37
CA HIS A 34 -0.44 0.60 1.75
C HIS A 34 -1.02 -0.63 2.46
N GLU A 35 -0.39 -1.12 3.53
CA GLU A 35 -0.82 -2.34 4.24
C GLU A 35 -2.23 -2.19 4.80
N GLN A 36 -2.59 -1.01 5.29
CA GLN A 36 -3.94 -0.74 5.79
C GLN A 36 -5.03 -0.98 4.72
N PHE A 37 -4.75 -0.65 3.46
CA PHE A 37 -5.69 -0.86 2.37
C PHE A 37 -5.72 -2.33 1.96
N LEU A 38 -4.57 -2.99 1.94
CA LEU A 38 -4.46 -4.42 1.67
C LEU A 38 -5.20 -5.25 2.72
N THR A 39 -5.05 -4.92 4.00
CA THR A 39 -5.79 -5.53 5.11
C THR A 39 -7.29 -5.26 5.02
N ALA A 40 -7.71 -4.02 4.72
CA ALA A 40 -9.13 -3.70 4.56
C ALA A 40 -9.79 -4.43 3.37
N VAL A 41 -9.07 -4.53 2.25
CA VAL A 41 -9.49 -5.29 1.07
C VAL A 41 -9.56 -6.78 1.38
N ARG A 42 -8.59 -7.34 2.10
CA ARG A 42 -8.61 -8.74 2.55
C ARG A 42 -9.85 -9.03 3.40
N THR A 43 -10.14 -8.18 4.39
CA THR A 43 -11.35 -8.31 5.22
C THR A 43 -12.61 -8.28 4.35
N SER A 44 -12.72 -7.32 3.43
CA SER A 44 -13.89 -7.17 2.56
C SER A 44 -14.04 -8.34 1.58
N LEU A 45 -12.94 -8.81 0.98
CA LEU A 45 -12.91 -9.97 0.08
C LEU A 45 -13.43 -11.22 0.78
N ASN A 46 -12.99 -11.47 2.01
CA ASN A 46 -13.33 -12.67 2.77
C ASN A 46 -14.79 -12.73 3.22
N LEU A 47 -15.54 -11.63 3.18
CA LEU A 47 -16.99 -11.66 3.44
C LEU A 47 -17.75 -12.51 2.42
N ASN A 48 -17.30 -12.52 1.17
CA ASN A 48 -17.87 -13.34 0.10
C ASN A 48 -16.86 -13.45 -1.06
N ASN A 49 -16.16 -14.59 -1.14
CA ASN A 49 -15.10 -14.84 -2.12
C ASN A 49 -15.44 -16.06 -3.00
N PRO A 50 -16.38 -15.93 -3.95
CA PRO A 50 -16.81 -17.04 -4.78
C PRO A 50 -15.72 -17.49 -5.76
N ASP A 51 -14.80 -16.60 -6.12
CA ASP A 51 -13.70 -16.91 -7.04
C ASP A 51 -12.52 -17.58 -6.32
N GLY A 52 -12.54 -17.65 -4.98
CA GLY A 52 -11.46 -18.28 -4.21
C GLY A 52 -10.11 -17.59 -4.39
N ILE A 53 -10.11 -16.27 -4.61
CA ILE A 53 -8.89 -15.46 -4.68
C ILE A 53 -8.15 -15.63 -3.34
N VAL A 54 -6.89 -16.06 -3.39
CA VAL A 54 -6.20 -16.52 -2.17
C VAL A 54 -5.93 -15.37 -1.22
N ASP A 55 -5.27 -14.33 -1.72
CA ASP A 55 -4.93 -13.14 -0.95
C ASP A 55 -4.72 -11.93 -1.88
N PRO A 56 -5.23 -10.74 -1.53
CA PRO A 56 -5.06 -9.53 -2.33
C PRO A 56 -3.59 -9.14 -2.55
N VAL A 57 -2.65 -9.62 -1.74
CA VAL A 57 -1.22 -9.37 -1.94
C VAL A 57 -0.72 -9.87 -3.29
N PHE A 58 -1.18 -11.04 -3.73
CA PHE A 58 -0.74 -11.64 -4.99
C PHE A 58 -1.10 -10.79 -6.20
N ALA A 59 -2.17 -10.03 -6.11
CA ALA A 59 -2.64 -9.16 -7.19
C ALA A 59 -1.89 -7.82 -7.25
N LEU A 60 -1.07 -7.49 -6.24
CA LEU A 60 -0.13 -6.36 -6.28
C LEU A 60 1.27 -6.77 -6.76
N LEU A 61 1.50 -8.05 -7.01
CA LEU A 61 2.77 -8.57 -7.51
C LEU A 61 2.73 -8.82 -9.02
N GLY A 62 3.89 -9.11 -9.61
CA GLY A 62 4.02 -9.49 -11.01
C GLY A 62 3.30 -10.80 -11.31
N ASN A 63 2.98 -11.05 -12.59
CA ASN A 63 2.12 -12.16 -12.99
C ASN A 63 2.59 -13.55 -12.53
N ALA A 64 3.91 -13.78 -12.44
CA ALA A 64 4.45 -15.03 -11.93
C ALA A 64 4.03 -15.31 -10.47
N ALA A 65 3.99 -14.28 -9.62
CA ALA A 65 3.49 -14.40 -8.25
C ALA A 65 1.96 -14.38 -8.22
N ALA A 66 1.32 -13.55 -9.05
CA ALA A 66 -0.14 -13.47 -9.13
C ALA A 66 -0.80 -14.82 -9.47
N GLN A 67 -0.13 -15.67 -10.26
CA GLN A 67 -0.57 -17.03 -10.57
C GLN A 67 -0.86 -17.88 -9.32
N GLN A 68 -0.16 -17.64 -8.21
CA GLN A 68 -0.34 -18.38 -6.96
C GLN A 68 -1.62 -17.96 -6.22
N GLY A 69 -2.18 -16.78 -6.55
CA GLY A 69 -3.33 -16.20 -5.87
C GLY A 69 -4.61 -16.10 -6.71
N LEU A 70 -4.61 -16.65 -7.93
CA LEU A 70 -5.69 -16.46 -8.91
C LEU A 70 -7.06 -16.97 -8.45
N GLY A 71 -7.10 -18.06 -7.69
CA GLY A 71 -8.34 -18.81 -7.49
C GLY A 71 -8.92 -19.24 -8.84
N ARG A 72 -10.14 -18.78 -9.16
CA ARG A 72 -10.87 -19.03 -10.41
C ARG A 72 -10.69 -17.93 -11.45
N ILE A 73 -9.90 -16.89 -11.17
CA ILE A 73 -9.57 -15.86 -12.15
C ILE A 73 -8.60 -16.44 -13.18
N ALA A 74 -8.95 -16.35 -14.47
CA ALA A 74 -8.13 -16.91 -15.54
C ALA A 74 -6.93 -16.03 -15.91
N ASP A 75 -7.11 -14.71 -15.86
CA ASP A 75 -6.13 -13.73 -16.31
C ASP A 75 -5.41 -13.06 -15.13
N PRO A 76 -4.10 -13.29 -14.94
CA PRO A 76 -3.33 -12.65 -13.88
C PRO A 76 -3.21 -11.13 -14.04
N ASP A 77 -3.36 -10.56 -15.24
CA ASP A 77 -3.39 -9.10 -15.42
C ASP A 77 -4.65 -8.50 -14.79
N CYS A 78 -5.74 -9.28 -14.77
CA CYS A 78 -7.03 -8.87 -14.23
C CYS A 78 -7.25 -9.20 -12.75
N LEU A 79 -6.31 -9.90 -12.09
CA LEU A 79 -6.49 -10.29 -10.70
C LEU A 79 -6.74 -9.09 -9.76
N GLN A 80 -6.05 -7.97 -9.97
CA GLN A 80 -6.21 -6.77 -9.13
C GLN A 80 -7.60 -6.15 -9.31
N LEU A 81 -8.07 -6.07 -10.56
CA LEU A 81 -9.39 -5.53 -10.86
C LEU A 81 -10.48 -6.42 -10.25
N ALA A 82 -10.40 -7.74 -10.45
CA ALA A 82 -11.37 -8.68 -9.88
C ALA A 82 -11.40 -8.64 -8.34
N THR A 83 -10.22 -8.58 -7.71
CA THR A 83 -10.08 -8.49 -6.25
C THR A 83 -10.72 -7.19 -5.72
N ALA A 84 -10.40 -6.05 -6.33
CA ALA A 84 -10.92 -4.76 -5.91
C ALA A 84 -12.43 -4.66 -6.12
N ASP A 85 -12.93 -5.13 -7.28
CA ASP A 85 -14.35 -5.11 -7.62
C ASP A 85 -15.18 -5.99 -6.66
N ARG A 86 -14.66 -7.17 -6.32
CA ARG A 86 -15.30 -8.05 -5.34
C ARG A 86 -15.30 -7.42 -3.94
N ALA A 87 -14.16 -6.92 -3.49
CA ALA A 87 -14.06 -6.27 -2.18
C ALA A 87 -14.99 -5.06 -2.07
N PHE A 88 -15.05 -4.22 -3.10
CA PHE A 88 -15.97 -3.08 -3.16
C PHE A 88 -17.43 -3.52 -3.09
N THR A 89 -17.82 -4.54 -3.86
CA THR A 89 -19.17 -5.11 -3.83
C THR A 89 -19.55 -5.57 -2.43
N ASN A 90 -18.65 -6.29 -1.77
CA ASN A 90 -18.89 -6.82 -0.42
C ASN A 90 -18.98 -5.70 0.62
N ALA A 91 -18.09 -4.71 0.57
CA ALA A 91 -18.12 -3.56 1.45
C ALA A 91 -19.40 -2.71 1.24
N LYS A 92 -19.83 -2.53 -0.01
CA LYS A 92 -21.09 -1.84 -0.36
C LYS A 92 -22.31 -2.57 0.20
N ALA A 93 -22.35 -3.90 0.09
CA ALA A 93 -23.42 -4.71 0.67
C ALA A 93 -23.45 -4.66 2.21
N ALA A 94 -22.29 -4.51 2.86
CA ALA A 94 -22.17 -4.38 4.30
C ALA A 94 -22.40 -2.93 4.82
N GLY A 95 -22.55 -1.94 3.94
CA GLY A 95 -22.62 -0.52 4.32
C GLY A 95 -21.28 0.03 4.84
N ASP A 96 -20.16 -0.64 4.57
CA ASP A 96 -18.83 -0.21 4.99
C ASP A 96 -18.22 0.77 3.97
N VAL A 97 -18.32 2.06 4.28
CA VAL A 97 -17.75 3.12 3.44
C VAL A 97 -16.22 3.09 3.45
N ALA A 98 -15.59 2.73 4.57
CA ALA A 98 -14.15 2.66 4.67
C ALA A 98 -13.60 1.51 3.80
N GLY A 99 -14.25 0.36 3.80
CA GLY A 99 -13.95 -0.77 2.92
C GLY A 99 -14.14 -0.43 1.43
N GLN A 100 -15.19 0.31 1.08
CA GLN A 100 -15.38 0.81 -0.30
C GLN A 100 -14.22 1.71 -0.73
N VAL A 101 -13.84 2.69 0.09
CA VAL A 101 -12.71 3.59 -0.20
C VAL A 101 -11.39 2.82 -0.30
N ALA A 102 -11.17 1.85 0.60
CA ALA A 102 -9.96 1.02 0.55
C ALA A 102 -9.87 0.23 -0.76
N ALA A 103 -10.98 -0.32 -1.26
CA ALA A 103 -11.01 -1.01 -2.55
C ALA A 103 -10.71 -0.08 -3.74
N LEU A 104 -11.21 1.16 -3.72
CA LEU A 104 -10.88 2.17 -4.73
C LEU A 104 -9.40 2.52 -4.72
N ILE A 105 -8.83 2.79 -3.53
CA ILE A 105 -7.39 3.09 -3.39
C ILE A 105 -6.55 1.91 -3.87
N TYR A 106 -6.90 0.69 -3.44
CA TYR A 106 -6.22 -0.54 -3.85
C TYR A 106 -6.24 -0.76 -5.36
N ARG A 107 -7.36 -0.45 -6.05
CA ARG A 107 -7.45 -0.53 -7.51
C ARG A 107 -6.50 0.44 -8.21
N ALA A 108 -6.27 1.60 -7.61
CA ALA A 108 -5.38 2.63 -8.14
C ALA A 108 -3.88 2.34 -7.85
N LEU A 109 -3.54 1.34 -7.04
CA LEU A 109 -2.13 1.02 -6.76
C LEU A 109 -1.45 0.41 -7.98
N GLU A 110 -0.23 0.88 -8.27
CA GLU A 110 0.64 0.20 -9.23
C GLU A 110 1.13 -1.14 -8.68
N ARG A 111 1.16 -2.16 -9.54
CA ARG A 111 1.66 -3.49 -9.18
C ARG A 111 3.19 -3.51 -9.24
N ASN A 112 3.81 -4.23 -8.33
CA ASN A 112 5.23 -4.54 -8.40
C ASN A 112 5.48 -5.61 -9.48
N THR A 113 5.79 -5.16 -10.70
CA THR A 113 6.04 -6.02 -11.85
C THR A 113 7.33 -6.84 -11.75
N GLY A 114 8.18 -6.58 -10.74
CA GLY A 114 9.50 -7.17 -10.59
C GLY A 114 10.60 -6.45 -11.38
N ALA A 115 10.27 -5.38 -12.11
CA ALA A 115 11.21 -4.54 -12.85
C ALA A 115 11.03 -3.06 -12.50
N VAL A 116 12.14 -2.34 -12.38
CA VAL A 116 12.11 -0.90 -12.06
C VAL A 116 11.61 -0.11 -13.26
N GLY A 117 10.59 0.74 -13.04
CA GLY A 117 10.04 1.62 -14.07
C GLY A 117 9.15 0.93 -15.10
N GLN A 118 8.87 -0.37 -14.93
CA GLN A 118 7.93 -1.09 -15.79
C GLN A 118 6.51 -0.99 -15.22
N ALA A 119 5.62 -0.34 -15.97
CA ALA A 119 4.20 -0.32 -15.67
C ALA A 119 3.57 -1.70 -15.85
N SER A 120 2.60 -2.01 -14.99
CA SER A 120 1.77 -3.21 -15.11
C SER A 120 0.85 -3.14 -16.32
N VAL A 121 0.53 -4.32 -16.86
CA VAL A 121 -0.39 -4.45 -17.99
C VAL A 121 -1.80 -4.16 -17.50
N ALA A 122 -2.55 -3.36 -18.28
CA ALA A 122 -3.95 -3.09 -17.98
C ALA A 122 -4.80 -4.34 -18.19
N CYS A 123 -5.73 -4.59 -17.26
CA CYS A 123 -6.73 -5.64 -17.42
C CYS A 123 -7.66 -5.33 -18.61
N THR A 124 -7.80 -6.28 -19.53
CA THR A 124 -8.70 -6.14 -20.70
C THR A 124 -9.71 -7.28 -20.81
N SER A 125 -9.51 -8.38 -20.10
CA SER A 125 -10.35 -9.58 -20.20
C SER A 125 -11.54 -9.61 -19.24
N ILE A 126 -11.53 -8.79 -18.18
CA ILE A 126 -12.61 -8.69 -17.20
C ILE A 126 -13.19 -7.29 -17.19
N GLN A 127 -14.51 -7.20 -17.28
CA GLN A 127 -15.26 -5.96 -17.06
C GLN A 127 -15.71 -5.90 -15.59
N ALA A 128 -15.34 -4.83 -14.88
CA ALA A 128 -15.76 -4.62 -13.51
C ALA A 128 -17.28 -4.43 -13.42
N VAL A 129 -17.90 -4.99 -12.39
CA VAL A 129 -19.33 -4.83 -12.10
C VAL A 129 -19.60 -3.43 -11.53
N ASN A 130 -18.69 -2.88 -10.73
CA ASN A 130 -18.84 -1.56 -10.13
C ASN A 130 -18.21 -0.48 -11.03
N PRO A 131 -18.99 0.51 -11.49
CA PRO A 131 -18.46 1.59 -12.34
C PRO A 131 -17.38 2.43 -11.64
N GLU A 132 -17.43 2.55 -10.32
CA GLU A 132 -16.43 3.25 -9.53
C GLU A 132 -15.04 2.57 -9.63
N ILE A 133 -15.01 1.23 -9.69
CA ILE A 133 -13.79 0.45 -9.88
C ILE A 133 -13.36 0.48 -11.34
N ALA A 134 -14.31 0.42 -12.28
CA ALA A 134 -14.04 0.47 -13.72
C ALA A 134 -13.39 1.80 -14.14
N ALA A 135 -13.74 2.90 -13.48
CA ALA A 135 -13.20 4.23 -13.76
C ALA A 135 -11.73 4.42 -13.32
N LEU A 136 -11.21 3.51 -12.49
CA LEU A 136 -9.87 3.63 -11.93
C LEU A 136 -8.85 2.79 -12.70
N GLN A 137 -7.74 3.44 -13.02
CA GLN A 137 -6.52 2.85 -13.57
C GLN A 137 -5.41 2.91 -12.54
N GLN A 138 -4.42 2.03 -12.69
CA GLN A 138 -3.25 2.03 -11.83
C GLN A 138 -2.48 3.35 -11.98
N HIS A 139 -2.08 3.93 -10.85
CA HIS A 139 -1.27 5.14 -10.78
C HIS A 139 0.06 4.81 -10.13
N GLN A 140 1.13 5.31 -10.75
CA GLN A 140 2.50 5.12 -10.28
C GLN A 140 2.68 5.88 -8.94
N VAL A 141 2.78 5.12 -7.86
CA VAL A 141 3.39 5.56 -6.61
C VAL A 141 4.69 4.79 -6.44
N ILE A 142 5.76 5.44 -5.98
CA ILE A 142 7.05 4.76 -5.75
C ILE A 142 6.83 3.75 -4.62
N PHE A 143 6.51 2.51 -4.96
CA PHE A 143 6.44 1.40 -4.03
C PHE A 143 7.85 0.81 -3.88
N SER A 144 8.29 0.66 -2.65
CA SER A 144 9.52 -0.06 -2.37
C SER A 144 9.29 -1.53 -2.27
N ARG A 145 10.34 -2.22 -2.64
CA ARG A 145 10.53 -3.65 -2.63
C ARG A 145 10.45 -4.21 -1.21
N VAL A 146 9.25 -4.57 -0.75
CA VAL A 146 9.03 -5.69 0.17
C VAL A 146 7.75 -6.36 -0.26
N LEU A 147 7.79 -7.66 -0.58
CA LEU A 147 6.66 -8.59 -0.44
C LEU A 147 7.05 -10.06 -0.72
N LEU A 148 8.34 -10.41 -0.80
CA LEU A 148 8.81 -11.81 -0.94
C LEU A 148 10.14 -12.05 -0.19
N GLU A 149 10.28 -11.52 1.02
CA GLU A 149 11.32 -11.92 1.97
C GLU A 149 10.67 -12.32 3.30
N THR A 150 9.87 -13.39 3.26
CA THR A 150 9.62 -14.30 4.40
C THR A 150 9.39 -15.70 3.85
#